data_AF-A0A931SZ80-F1
#
_entry.id   AF-A0A931SZ80-F1
#
_cell.length_a   1.000
_cell.length_b   1.000
_cell.length_c   1.000
_cell.angle_alpha   90.00
_cell.angle_beta   90.00
_cell.angle_gamma   90.00
#
_symmetry.space_group_name_H-M   'P 1'
#
loop_
_entity.id
_entity.type
_entity.pdbx_description
1 polymer ?
#
loop_
_entity_poly.entity_id
_entity_poly.type
_entity_poly.pdbx_seq_one_letter_code
_entity_poly.pdbx_strand_id
1 'polypeptide(L)'
;MKKKKEQLTVAVTGLNAIDSPGPGVPVIRCLRDCPDRSFRIVGLSYDALEPGNYLHHIVNKTYQIPYPSAGRQALLNRLLLPMR
;
A
#
# COMPACT_ATOMS: atom_id res chain seq x y z
N MET A 1 -13.84 10.47 -28.45
CA MET A 1 -13.18 9.34 -27.74
C MET A 1 -12.69 9.85 -26.39
N LYS A 2 -13.17 9.32 -25.25
CA LYS A 2 -12.68 9.75 -23.93
C LYS A 2 -11.26 9.19 -23.73
N LYS A 3 -10.26 10.04 -23.46
CA LYS A 3 -8.90 9.63 -23.08
C LYS A 3 -9.01 8.64 -21.92
N LYS A 4 -8.46 7.44 -22.08
CA LYS A 4 -8.34 6.45 -21.00
C LYS A 4 -7.48 7.10 -19.91
N LYS A 5 -8.08 7.47 -18.77
CA LYS A 5 -7.33 8.04 -17.65
C LYS A 5 -6.29 7.03 -17.21
N GLU A 6 -5.03 7.45 -17.14
CA GLU A 6 -3.94 6.58 -16.69
C GLU A 6 -4.21 6.08 -15.27
N GLN A 7 -3.98 4.79 -15.04
CA GLN A 7 -4.13 4.15 -13.74
C GLN A 7 -3.03 4.67 -12.81
N LEU A 8 -3.42 5.32 -11.70
CA LEU A 8 -2.43 5.80 -10.73
C LEU A 8 -1.97 4.65 -9.83
N THR A 9 -0.66 4.50 -9.66
CA THR A 9 -0.11 3.57 -8.67
C THR A 9 0.09 4.30 -7.34
N VAL A 10 -0.50 3.77 -6.27
CA VAL A 10 -0.43 4.34 -4.93
C VAL A 10 0.15 3.29 -3.97
N ALA A 11 1.23 3.65 -3.29
CA ALA A 11 1.79 2.85 -2.22
C ALA A 11 1.21 3.29 -0.86
N VAL A 12 0.77 2.35 -0.04
CA VAL A 12 0.11 2.63 1.25
C VAL A 12 0.78 1.85 2.36
N THR A 13 1.14 2.53 3.46
CA THR A 13 1.68 1.92 4.69
C THR A 13 0.62 1.79 5.78
N GLY A 14 0.93 1.06 6.85
CA GLY A 14 0.02 0.88 7.99
C GLY A 14 -1.24 0.13 7.57
N LEU A 15 -1.11 -1.12 7.13
CA LEU A 15 -2.18 -1.89 6.51
C LEU A 15 -3.17 -2.48 7.53
N ASN A 16 -3.41 -1.79 8.65
CA ASN A 16 -4.44 -2.16 9.60
C ASN A 16 -5.83 -1.82 9.07
N ALA A 17 -6.82 -2.57 9.54
CA ALA A 17 -8.24 -2.39 9.24
C ALA A 17 -8.98 -1.58 10.31
N ILE A 18 -8.27 -0.67 10.98
CA ILE A 18 -8.77 0.24 12.01
C ILE A 18 -8.51 1.69 11.60
N ASP A 19 -9.23 2.64 12.18
CA ASP A 19 -9.07 4.06 11.86
C ASP A 19 -7.82 4.68 12.50
N SER A 20 -7.33 4.12 13.60
CA SER A 20 -6.08 4.52 14.24
C SER A 20 -5.58 3.46 15.23
N PRO A 21 -4.27 3.16 15.31
CA PRO A 21 -3.20 3.60 14.41
C PRO A 21 -3.11 2.75 13.12
N GLY A 22 -2.60 3.36 12.05
CA GLY A 22 -2.40 2.70 10.74
C GLY A 22 -3.69 2.56 9.91
N PRO A 23 -4.31 3.66 9.44
CA PRO A 23 -5.55 3.63 8.68
C PRO A 23 -5.39 3.25 7.19
N GLY A 24 -4.41 2.41 6.84
CA GLY A 24 -4.10 2.09 5.45
C GLY A 24 -5.27 1.42 4.72
N VAL A 25 -5.97 0.46 5.35
CA VAL A 25 -7.13 -0.19 4.72
C VAL A 25 -8.31 0.77 4.52
N PRO A 26 -8.74 1.59 5.51
CA PRO A 26 -9.71 2.66 5.28
C PRO A 26 -9.34 3.59 4.12
N VAL A 27 -8.08 4.05 4.05
CA VAL A 27 -7.60 4.91 2.95
C VAL A 27 -7.72 4.19 1.60
N ILE A 28 -7.33 2.92 1.52
CA ILE A 28 -7.44 2.11 0.30
C ILE A 28 -8.90 1.98 -0.13
N ARG A 29 -9.83 1.76 0.81
CA ARG A 29 -11.27 1.68 0.49
C ARG A 29 -11.78 2.99 -0.09
N CYS A 30 -11.46 4.13 0.52
CA CYS A 30 -11.81 5.45 -0.02
C CYS A 30 -11.28 5.65 -1.45
N LEU A 31 -10.07 5.19 -1.76
CA LEU A 31 -9.53 5.24 -3.13
C LEU A 31 -10.30 4.31 -4.09
N ARG A 32 -10.72 3.13 -3.64
CA ARG A 32 -11.52 2.19 -4.45
C ARG A 32 -12.92 2.70 -4.74
N ASP A 33 -13.47 3.52 -3.84
CA ASP A 33 -14.80 4.12 -4.00
C ASP A 33 -14.81 5.35 -4.93
N CYS A 34 -13.64 5.83 -5.37
CA CYS A 34 -13.55 6.96 -6.29
C CYS A 34 -14.03 6.57 -7.71
N PRO A 35 -15.15 7.16 -8.21
CA PRO A 35 -15.76 6.73 -9.48
C PRO A 35 -14.96 7.17 -10.71
N ASP A 36 -14.17 8.23 -10.57
CA ASP A 36 -13.54 8.92 -11.70
C ASP A 36 -12.12 8.46 -12.01
N ARG A 37 -11.58 7.50 -11.25
CA ARG A 37 -10.17 7.09 -11.32
C ARG A 37 -10.01 5.63 -10.92
N SER A 38 -9.19 4.90 -11.68
CA SER A 38 -8.70 3.59 -11.26
C SER A 38 -7.33 3.70 -10.59
N PHE A 39 -7.14 2.87 -9.56
CA PHE A 39 -5.88 2.82 -8.80
C PHE A 39 -5.27 1.42 -8.86
N ARG A 40 -3.93 1.37 -8.92
CA ARG A 40 -3.15 0.19 -8.59
C ARG A 40 -2.59 0.39 -7.18
N ILE A 41 -2.98 -0.45 -6.25
CA ILE A 41 -2.60 -0.32 -4.84
C ILE A 41 -1.44 -1.26 -4.53
N VAL A 42 -0.35 -0.72 -4.01
CA VAL A 42 0.79 -1.46 -3.48
C VAL A 42 0.83 -1.29 -1.97
N GLY A 43 0.60 -2.36 -1.22
CA GLY A 43 0.70 -2.34 0.23
C GLY A 43 2.17 -2.43 0.67
N LEU A 44 2.57 -1.56 1.58
CA LEU A 44 3.88 -1.56 2.24
C LEU A 44 3.68 -1.87 3.72
N SER A 45 3.79 -3.16 4.04
CA SER A 45 3.43 -3.68 5.34
C SER A 45 4.59 -3.63 6.33
N TYR A 46 4.29 -3.33 7.59
CA TYR A 46 5.27 -3.37 8.68
C TYR A 46 5.31 -4.74 9.38
N ASP A 47 4.21 -5.48 9.38
CA ASP A 47 4.04 -6.75 10.09
C ASP A 47 3.24 -7.74 9.25
N ALA A 48 3.59 -9.02 9.31
CA ALA A 48 2.90 -10.05 8.56
C ALA A 48 1.40 -10.14 8.87
N LEU A 49 1.01 -9.81 10.11
CA LEU A 49 -0.36 -9.92 10.62
C LEU A 49 -1.24 -8.71 10.27
N GLU A 50 -0.73 -7.69 9.60
CA GLU A 50 -1.58 -6.58 9.13
C GLU A 50 -2.66 -7.13 8.17
N PRO A 51 -3.97 -6.92 8.46
CA PRO A 51 -5.06 -7.48 7.66
C PRO A 51 -4.94 -7.18 6.16
N GLY A 52 -4.49 -5.98 5.79
CA GLY A 52 -4.33 -5.57 4.39
C GLY A 52 -3.35 -6.42 3.57
N ASN A 53 -2.50 -7.25 4.21
CA ASN A 53 -1.69 -8.26 3.53
C ASN A 53 -2.52 -9.33 2.81
N TYR A 54 -3.71 -9.61 3.34
CA TYR A 54 -4.58 -10.69 2.89
C TYR A 54 -5.81 -10.18 2.13
N LEU A 55 -6.05 -8.87 2.10
CA LEU A 55 -7.19 -8.26 1.40
C LEU A 55 -6.92 -8.07 -0.10
N HIS A 56 -6.68 -9.17 -0.82
CA HIS A 56 -6.32 -9.18 -2.24
C HIS A 56 -7.37 -8.56 -3.17
N HIS A 57 -8.61 -8.40 -2.69
CA HIS A 57 -9.70 -7.76 -3.45
C HIS A 57 -9.56 -6.23 -3.51
N ILE A 58 -8.82 -5.60 -2.58
CA ILE A 58 -8.55 -4.15 -2.60
C ILE A 58 -7.07 -3.81 -2.74
N VAL A 59 -6.15 -4.73 -2.43
CA VAL A 59 -4.69 -4.53 -2.55
C VAL A 59 -4.13 -5.41 -3.66
N ASN A 60 -3.46 -4.81 -4.65
CA ASN A 60 -2.96 -5.57 -5.80
C ASN A 60 -1.70 -6.38 -5.47
N LYS A 61 -0.83 -5.86 -4.60
CA LYS A 61 0.37 -6.55 -4.14
C LYS A 61 0.86 -5.96 -2.83
N THR A 62 1.41 -6.77 -1.95
CA THR A 62 2.02 -6.34 -0.70
C THR A 62 3.50 -6.67 -0.65
N TYR A 63 4.26 -5.79 0.00
CA TYR A 63 5.67 -5.99 0.28
C TYR A 63 5.94 -5.58 1.72
N GLN A 64 6.67 -6.40 2.45
CA GLN A 64 7.10 -6.05 3.79
C GLN A 64 8.29 -5.08 3.75
N ILE A 65 8.17 -3.98 4.50
CA ILE A 65 9.18 -2.95 4.72
C ILE A 65 9.56 -2.91 6.19
N PRO A 66 10.77 -2.43 6.54
CA PRO A 66 11.16 -2.31 7.94
C PRO A 66 10.29 -1.29 8.68
N TYR A 67 10.13 -1.51 9.98
CA TYR A 67 9.46 -0.57 10.88
C TYR A 67 10.20 0.78 10.91
N PRO A 68 9.51 1.93 11.07
CA PRO A 68 10.17 3.24 11.08
C PRO A 68 11.33 3.38 12.08
N SER A 69 11.27 2.67 13.22
CA SER A 69 12.33 2.68 14.25
C SER A 69 13.66 2.09 13.77
N ALA A 70 13.67 1.27 12.71
CA ALA A 70 14.89 0.74 12.09
C ALA A 70 15.67 1.80 11.30
N GLY A 71 15.11 3.00 11.14
CA GLY A 71 15.75 4.13 10.49
C GLY A 71 15.65 4.12 8.96
N ARG A 72 15.87 5.30 8.36
CA ARG A 72 15.72 5.54 6.92
C ARG A 72 16.55 4.60 6.05
N GLN A 73 17.77 4.26 6.49
CA GLN A 73 18.68 3.43 5.69
C GLN A 73 18.13 2.02 5.47
N ALA A 74 17.46 1.44 6.47
CA ALA A 74 16.83 0.13 6.34
C ALA A 74 15.75 0.15 5.23
N LEU A 75 14.92 1.20 5.19
CA LEU A 75 13.90 1.37 4.16
C LEU A 75 14.53 1.55 2.77
N LEU A 76 15.55 2.42 2.65
CA LEU A 76 16.23 2.64 1.36
C LEU A 76 16.87 1.36 0.82
N ASN A 77 17.52 0.58 1.69
CA ASN A 77 18.07 -0.72 1.30
C ASN A 77 16.96 -1.64 0.77
N ARG A 78 15.78 -1.66 1.40
CA ARG A 78 14.66 -2.51 0.94
C ARG A 78 14.10 -2.08 -0.42
N LEU A 79 14.08 -0.78 -0.72
CA LEU A 79 13.48 -0.24 -1.93
C LEU A 79 14.45 -0.18 -3.12
N LEU A 80 15.72 0.10 -2.87
CA LEU A 80 16.71 0.40 -3.91
C LEU A 80 17.62 -0.79 -4.23
N LEU A 81 17.75 -1.78 -3.33
CA LEU A 81 18.55 -2.96 -3.65
C LEU A 81 17.80 -3.81 -4.69
N PRO A 82 18.47 -4.26 -5.75
CA PRO A 82 17.87 -5.18 -6.70
C PRO A 82 17.44 -6.44 -5.95
N MET A 83 16.15 -6.75 -6.02
CA MET A 83 15.65 -8.02 -5.53
C MET A 83 16.28 -9.10 -6.41
N ARG A 84 17.10 -9.98 -5.81
CA ARG A 84 17.58 -11.21 -6.45
C ARG A 84 16.42 -12.12 -6.81
#